data_AF-A0AA38IHY5-F1
#
_entry.id   AF-A0AA38IHY5-F1
#
_cell.length_a   1.000
_cell.length_b   1.000
_cell.length_c   1.000
_cell.angle_alpha   90.00
_cell.angle_beta   90.00
_cell.angle_gamma   90.00
#
_symmetry.space_group_name_H-M   'P 1'
#
loop_
_entity.id
_entity.type
_entity.pdbx_description
1 polymer ?
#
loop_
_entity_poly.entity_id
_entity_poly.type
_entity_poly.pdbx_seq_one_letter_code
_entity_poly.pdbx_strand_id
1 'polypeptide(L)'
;MKLVLFLVPPILATIDLNFAELEYLASHLLPEECRRLVAAAHFKAYMMPNAVGQAAQAIPKDVPCIQLLLHWNSADGEGRGETHEVLEHRLRQMGKYELADWLGRTVFHQLGEDLQKSLHAGLGELANETTTTPRNISVPTLSPTIEYEDPREWLPFDTICLAVLGGLVVLTISVCVYVTCVSCCRRLKKPKKRVLGKSEYYEMVEDASNSESEDKFDIRQHETTM
;
A
#
# COMPACT_ATOMS: atom_id res chain seq x y z
N MET A 1 -3.66 -22.87 1.87
CA MET A 1 -4.64 -21.77 1.92
C MET A 1 -4.02 -20.57 1.24
N LYS A 2 -4.68 -19.96 0.24
CA LYS A 2 -4.22 -18.68 -0.34
C LYS A 2 -4.71 -17.58 0.60
N LEU A 3 -3.79 -16.94 1.31
CA LEU A 3 -4.11 -15.85 2.23
C LEU A 3 -4.18 -14.56 1.40
N VAL A 4 -5.40 -14.10 1.12
CA VAL A 4 -5.66 -12.90 0.33
C VAL A 4 -5.36 -11.69 1.21
N LEU A 5 -4.11 -11.23 1.18
CA LEU A 5 -3.69 -9.93 1.69
C LEU A 5 -4.06 -8.84 0.68
N PHE A 6 -5.36 -8.57 0.58
CA PHE A 6 -5.92 -7.38 -0.05
C PHE A 6 -6.85 -6.74 0.98
N LEU A 7 -6.48 -5.57 1.50
CA LEU A 7 -7.35 -4.53 2.11
C LEU A 7 -6.55 -3.36 2.73
N VAL A 8 -5.35 -3.08 2.23
CA VAL A 8 -4.87 -1.70 2.21
C VAL A 8 -5.28 -1.17 0.83
N PRO A 9 -6.24 -0.24 0.71
CA PRO A 9 -6.42 0.45 -0.57
C PRO A 9 -5.07 1.11 -0.89
N PRO A 10 -4.56 1.03 -2.13
CA PRO A 10 -3.41 1.84 -2.49
C PRO A 10 -3.81 3.27 -2.17
N ILE A 11 -3.05 3.92 -1.28
CA ILE A 11 -3.17 5.36 -1.10
C ILE A 11 -2.87 5.90 -2.49
N LEU A 12 -3.88 6.50 -3.15
CA LEU A 12 -3.62 7.26 -4.36
C LEU A 12 -2.79 8.46 -3.90
N ALA A 13 -1.47 8.28 -3.93
CA ALA A 13 -0.53 9.37 -3.84
C ALA A 13 -0.79 10.25 -5.05
N THR A 14 -1.59 11.30 -4.81
CA THR A 14 -1.45 12.62 -5.44
C THR A 14 -0.84 12.61 -6.85
N ILE A 15 -1.55 11.95 -7.79
CA ILE A 15 -1.28 12.05 -9.23
C ILE A 15 -1.83 13.40 -9.66
N ASP A 16 -1.04 14.42 -9.38
CA ASP A 16 -1.56 15.78 -9.25
C ASP A 16 -1.24 16.69 -10.45
N LEU A 17 -0.36 16.27 -11.37
CA LEU A 17 0.04 17.10 -12.51
C LEU A 17 -1.00 17.09 -13.63
N ASN A 18 -1.76 18.18 -13.72
CA ASN A 18 -2.71 18.46 -14.79
C ASN A 18 -2.03 19.11 -16.01
N PHE A 19 -2.69 19.04 -17.18
CA PHE A 19 -2.21 19.66 -18.43
C PHE A 19 -1.84 21.14 -18.26
N ALA A 20 -2.67 21.91 -17.55
CA ALA A 20 -2.46 23.35 -17.35
C ALA A 20 -1.17 23.67 -16.56
N GLU A 21 -0.77 22.81 -15.61
CA GLU A 21 0.48 22.98 -14.87
C GLU A 21 1.69 22.63 -15.74
N LEU A 22 1.60 21.56 -16.53
CA LEU A 22 2.64 21.21 -17.49
C LEU A 22 2.81 22.28 -18.59
N GLU A 23 1.71 22.91 -19.03
CA GLU A 23 1.74 24.05 -19.96
C GLU A 23 2.34 25.31 -19.31
N TYR A 24 2.05 25.57 -18.04
CA TYR A 24 2.70 26.65 -17.28
C TYR A 24 4.20 26.41 -17.13
N LEU A 25 4.62 25.20 -16.75
CA LEU A 25 6.04 24.83 -16.72
C LEU A 25 6.70 24.99 -18.11
N ALA A 26 6.03 24.54 -19.17
CA ALA A 26 6.55 24.60 -20.53
C ALA A 26 6.71 26.03 -21.08
N SER A 27 5.89 26.98 -20.62
CA SER A 27 5.97 28.39 -21.01
C SER A 27 6.99 29.21 -20.21
N HIS A 28 7.40 28.72 -19.03
CA HIS A 28 8.36 29.40 -18.13
C HIS A 28 9.78 28.79 -18.15
N LEU A 29 10.02 27.77 -18.97
CA LEU A 29 11.33 27.12 -19.15
C LEU A 29 11.88 27.37 -20.55
N LEU A 30 13.18 27.67 -20.65
CA LEU A 30 13.87 27.67 -21.93
C LEU A 30 13.94 26.23 -22.50
N PRO A 31 14.02 26.02 -23.83
CA PRO A 31 14.05 24.67 -24.42
C PRO A 31 15.17 23.76 -23.88
N GLU A 32 16.36 24.33 -23.62
CA GLU A 32 17.47 23.59 -23.00
C GLU A 32 17.21 23.25 -21.53
N GLU A 33 16.53 24.12 -20.80
CA GLU A 33 16.16 23.89 -19.40
C GLU A 33 15.07 22.83 -19.30
N CYS A 34 14.09 22.84 -20.20
CA CYS A 34 13.05 21.82 -20.25
C CYS A 34 13.61 20.42 -20.55
N ARG A 35 14.52 20.31 -21.54
CA ARG A 35 15.25 19.05 -21.78
C ARG A 35 16.03 18.60 -20.54
N ARG A 36 16.67 19.54 -19.83
CA ARG A 36 17.40 19.25 -18.59
C ARG A 36 16.48 18.80 -17.45
N LEU A 37 15.29 19.40 -17.33
CA LEU A 37 14.27 19.03 -16.34
C LEU A 37 13.77 17.62 -16.59
N VAL A 38 13.33 17.33 -17.81
CA VAL A 38 12.84 15.99 -18.20
C VAL A 38 13.94 14.96 -18.01
N ALA A 39 15.16 15.21 -18.52
CA ALA A 39 16.32 14.35 -18.29
C ALA A 39 16.59 14.09 -16.80
N ALA A 40 16.49 15.11 -15.94
CA ALA A 40 16.67 14.98 -14.51
C ALA A 40 15.54 14.19 -13.82
N ALA A 41 14.30 14.29 -14.33
CA ALA A 41 13.12 13.61 -13.79
C ALA A 41 13.13 12.08 -14.01
N HIS A 42 13.89 11.56 -14.99
CA HIS A 42 14.09 10.11 -15.14
C HIS A 42 15.03 9.50 -14.06
N PHE A 43 15.83 10.32 -13.36
CA PHE A 43 16.68 9.81 -12.29
C PHE A 43 15.92 9.75 -10.98
N LYS A 44 16.06 8.66 -10.21
CA LYS A 44 15.44 8.49 -8.88
C LYS A 44 16.37 8.85 -7.71
N ALA A 45 17.57 9.36 -7.99
CA ALA A 45 18.53 9.78 -6.96
C ALA A 45 18.09 11.10 -6.30
N TYR A 46 18.26 11.24 -4.99
CA TYR A 46 17.93 12.51 -4.32
C TYR A 46 18.76 13.65 -4.89
N MET A 47 20.10 13.53 -4.93
CA MET A 47 21.00 14.54 -5.51
C MET A 47 20.98 14.53 -7.06
N MET A 48 21.13 15.71 -7.66
CA MET A 48 21.23 15.91 -9.12
C MET A 48 22.43 15.12 -9.71
N PRO A 49 22.21 14.12 -10.58
CA PRO A 49 23.30 13.31 -11.13
C PRO A 49 24.14 14.03 -12.19
N ASN A 50 25.45 13.77 -12.19
CA ASN A 50 26.38 14.31 -13.21
C ASN A 50 26.01 13.92 -14.65
N ALA A 51 25.32 12.80 -14.84
CA ALA A 51 24.89 12.31 -16.15
C ALA A 51 23.73 13.10 -16.78
N VAL A 52 23.04 13.97 -16.03
CA VAL A 52 21.87 14.73 -16.53
C VAL A 52 22.22 15.59 -17.75
N GLY A 53 23.42 16.16 -17.81
CA GLY A 53 23.86 16.93 -18.98
C GLY A 53 23.97 16.10 -20.26
N GLN A 54 24.39 14.84 -20.15
CA GLN A 54 24.46 13.90 -21.28
C GLN A 54 23.07 13.39 -21.67
N ALA A 55 22.24 13.05 -20.68
CA ALA A 55 20.86 12.63 -20.90
C ALA A 55 20.04 13.73 -21.60
N ALA A 56 20.19 15.00 -21.20
CA ALA A 56 19.53 16.13 -21.83
C ALA A 56 19.96 16.37 -23.30
N GLN A 57 21.18 15.98 -23.67
CA GLN A 57 21.68 16.05 -25.05
C GLN A 57 21.15 14.91 -25.94
N ALA A 58 20.74 13.78 -25.34
CA ALA A 58 20.11 12.67 -26.04
C ALA A 58 18.63 12.93 -26.37
N ILE A 59 17.99 13.90 -25.71
CA ILE A 59 16.60 14.29 -26.00
C ILE A 59 16.56 15.11 -27.31
N PRO A 60 15.67 14.78 -28.27
CA PRO A 60 15.52 15.51 -29.52
C PRO A 60 15.29 17.02 -29.33
N LYS A 61 15.85 17.83 -30.23
CA LYS A 61 15.83 19.30 -30.11
C LYS A 61 14.60 19.97 -30.74
N ASP A 62 13.95 19.24 -31.64
CA ASP A 62 12.79 19.59 -32.46
C ASP A 62 11.45 19.38 -31.74
N VAL A 63 11.43 18.59 -30.67
CA VAL A 63 10.22 18.35 -29.86
C VAL A 63 9.97 19.52 -28.89
N PRO A 64 8.77 20.12 -28.89
CA PRO A 64 8.44 21.24 -28.00
C PRO A 64 8.31 20.76 -26.54
N CYS A 65 8.66 21.64 -25.60
CA CYS A 65 8.73 21.32 -24.16
C CYS A 65 7.47 20.65 -23.60
N ILE A 66 6.29 21.15 -23.97
CA ILE A 66 5.00 20.59 -23.51
C ILE A 66 4.82 19.13 -23.94
N GLN A 67 5.29 18.73 -25.13
CA GLN A 67 5.23 17.33 -25.56
C GLN A 67 6.20 16.44 -24.78
N LEU A 68 7.39 16.95 -24.42
CA LEU A 68 8.34 16.22 -23.57
C LEU A 68 7.77 16.00 -22.16
N LEU A 69 7.17 17.02 -21.56
CA LEU A 69 6.54 16.94 -20.23
C LEU A 69 5.30 16.02 -20.23
N LEU A 70 4.46 16.09 -21.27
CA LEU A 70 3.32 15.19 -21.43
C LEU A 70 3.73 13.75 -21.68
N HIS A 71 4.80 13.52 -22.44
CA HIS A 71 5.36 12.17 -22.63
C HIS A 71 5.81 11.59 -21.29
N TRP A 72 6.67 12.32 -20.57
CA TRP A 72 7.14 11.92 -19.24
C TRP A 72 5.98 11.60 -18.27
N ASN A 73 4.96 12.46 -18.21
CA ASN A 73 3.80 12.28 -17.31
C ASN A 73 2.88 11.10 -17.69
N SER A 74 2.99 10.56 -18.91
CA SER A 74 2.12 9.49 -19.42
C SER A 74 2.82 8.15 -19.70
N ALA A 75 4.14 8.14 -19.84
CA ALA A 75 4.92 6.96 -20.18
C ALA A 75 5.16 6.01 -18.98
N ASP A 76 4.94 4.72 -19.22
CA ASP A 76 5.16 3.67 -18.22
C ASP A 76 6.64 3.55 -17.82
N GLY A 77 6.92 3.67 -16.52
CA GLY A 77 8.28 3.64 -15.98
C GLY A 77 9.01 5.00 -16.01
N GLU A 78 8.36 6.06 -16.49
CA GLU A 78 8.86 7.44 -16.42
C GLU A 78 8.17 8.21 -15.28
N GLY A 79 7.36 9.23 -15.59
CA GLY A 79 6.57 10.01 -14.63
C GLY A 79 5.15 9.52 -14.42
N ARG A 80 4.69 8.47 -15.11
CA ARG A 80 3.30 7.97 -14.98
C ARG A 80 3.03 7.47 -13.56
N GLY A 81 2.26 8.25 -12.80
CA GLY A 81 1.92 7.96 -11.41
C GLY A 81 2.97 8.42 -10.39
N GLU A 82 4.00 9.15 -10.83
CA GLU A 82 4.85 9.94 -9.94
C GLU A 82 4.08 11.23 -9.53
N THR A 83 4.48 11.85 -8.41
CA THR A 83 3.85 13.08 -7.92
C THR A 83 4.53 14.33 -8.49
N HIS A 84 3.90 15.49 -8.34
CA HIS A 84 4.47 16.78 -8.73
C HIS A 84 5.80 17.11 -8.02
N GLU A 85 6.05 16.53 -6.85
CA GLU A 85 7.29 16.68 -6.06
C GLU A 85 8.53 16.33 -6.90
N VAL A 86 8.43 15.35 -7.81
CA VAL A 86 9.56 14.96 -8.66
C VAL A 86 9.99 16.12 -9.56
N LEU A 87 9.04 16.82 -10.19
CA LEU A 87 9.35 18.00 -11.01
C LEU A 87 9.76 19.19 -10.14
N GLU A 88 9.09 19.40 -9.00
CA GLU A 88 9.43 20.46 -8.04
C GLU A 88 10.89 20.35 -7.57
N HIS A 89 11.29 19.17 -7.11
CA HIS A 89 12.63 18.89 -6.61
C HIS A 89 13.70 19.10 -7.68
N ARG A 90 13.44 18.65 -8.92
CA ARG A 90 14.35 18.92 -10.05
C ARG A 90 14.42 20.40 -10.42
N LEU A 91 13.31 21.14 -10.35
CA LEU A 91 13.29 22.60 -10.53
C LEU A 91 14.13 23.30 -9.44
N ARG A 92 13.98 22.93 -8.16
CA ARG A 92 14.83 23.44 -7.05
C ARG A 92 16.31 23.18 -7.33
N GLN A 93 16.67 21.98 -7.75
CA GLN A 93 18.06 21.61 -8.08
C GLN A 93 18.63 22.30 -9.33
N MET A 94 17.77 22.80 -10.22
CA MET A 94 18.15 23.63 -11.36
C MET A 94 18.19 25.13 -11.01
N GLY A 95 17.91 25.51 -9.76
CA GLY A 95 17.83 26.91 -9.32
C GLY A 95 16.54 27.63 -9.73
N LYS A 96 15.52 26.89 -10.17
CA LYS A 96 14.20 27.42 -10.58
C LYS A 96 13.23 27.48 -9.39
N TYR A 97 13.68 28.08 -8.28
CA TYR A 97 12.96 28.09 -7.01
C TYR A 97 11.53 28.66 -7.12
N GLU A 98 11.36 29.82 -7.76
CA GLU A 98 10.03 30.43 -7.96
C GLU A 98 9.05 29.50 -8.69
N LEU A 99 9.53 28.75 -9.69
CA LEU A 99 8.71 27.84 -10.48
C LEU A 99 8.40 26.53 -9.73
N ALA A 100 9.33 26.09 -8.87
CA ALA A 100 9.12 24.99 -7.94
C ALA A 100 8.08 25.35 -6.85
N ASP A 101 8.26 26.48 -6.18
CA ASP A 101 7.33 26.97 -5.15
C ASP A 101 5.95 27.29 -5.74
N TRP A 102 5.88 27.77 -7.00
CA TRP A 102 4.62 27.88 -7.73
C TRP A 102 3.95 26.52 -7.95
N LEU A 103 4.71 25.50 -8.36
CA LEU A 103 4.17 24.16 -8.64
C LEU A 103 3.59 23.52 -7.38
N GLY A 104 4.38 23.46 -6.30
CA GLY A 104 3.92 22.89 -5.02
C GLY A 104 2.71 23.63 -4.43
N ARG A 105 2.64 24.96 -4.56
CA ARG A 105 1.50 25.76 -4.06
C ARG A 105 0.24 25.62 -4.89
N THR A 106 0.36 25.56 -6.22
CA THR A 106 -0.78 25.42 -7.14
C THR A 106 -1.46 24.07 -6.93
N VAL A 107 -0.65 23.02 -6.84
CA VAL A 107 -1.12 21.65 -6.68
C VAL A 107 -1.74 21.41 -5.30
N PHE A 108 -1.08 21.83 -4.21
CA PHE A 108 -1.60 21.67 -2.86
C PHE A 108 -2.55 22.79 -2.41
N HIS A 109 -3.14 23.58 -3.31
CA HIS A 109 -3.84 24.82 -2.92
C HIS A 109 -4.92 24.62 -1.85
N GLN A 110 -5.72 23.55 -1.95
CA GLN A 110 -6.75 23.21 -0.95
C GLN A 110 -6.15 22.78 0.40
N LEU A 111 -5.10 21.95 0.39
CA LEU A 111 -4.42 21.50 1.61
C LEU A 111 -3.70 22.67 2.32
N GLY A 112 -3.09 23.57 1.54
CA GLY A 112 -2.45 24.78 2.03
C GLY A 112 -3.45 25.78 2.63
N GLU A 113 -4.60 25.99 1.97
CA GLU A 113 -5.69 26.78 2.53
C GLU A 113 -6.22 26.21 3.85
N ASP A 114 -6.45 24.89 3.93
CA ASP A 114 -7.03 24.27 5.12
C ASP A 114 -6.03 24.18 6.28
N LEU A 115 -4.73 24.01 6.01
CA LEU A 115 -3.66 24.25 6.98
C LEU A 115 -3.64 25.70 7.46
N GLN A 116 -3.74 26.67 6.55
CA GLN A 116 -3.76 28.08 6.91
C GLN A 116 -5.01 28.45 7.74
N LYS A 117 -6.19 27.90 7.41
CA LYS A 117 -7.42 28.06 8.20
C LYS A 117 -7.26 27.44 9.59
N SER A 118 -6.69 26.24 9.68
CA SER A 118 -6.43 25.56 10.97
C SER A 118 -5.42 26.32 11.83
N LEU A 119 -4.34 26.83 11.24
CA LEU A 119 -3.37 27.69 11.91
C LEU A 119 -4.00 28.99 12.38
N HIS A 120 -4.79 29.69 11.54
CA HIS A 120 -5.50 30.91 11.97
C HIS A 120 -6.57 30.64 13.02
N ALA A 121 -7.24 29.49 13.00
CA ALA A 121 -8.21 29.12 14.03
C ALA A 121 -7.53 28.85 15.39
N GLY A 122 -6.39 28.15 15.40
CA GLY A 122 -5.66 27.83 16.64
C GLY A 122 -4.77 28.96 17.18
N LEU A 123 -4.06 29.70 16.31
CA LEU A 123 -3.15 30.78 16.69
C LEU A 123 -3.81 32.16 16.71
N GLY A 124 -4.95 32.34 16.03
CA GLY A 124 -5.69 33.61 16.02
C GLY A 124 -6.28 33.97 17.38
N GLU A 125 -6.66 32.96 18.18
CA GLU A 125 -7.10 33.14 19.57
C GLU A 125 -5.94 33.67 20.43
N LEU A 126 -4.75 33.06 20.35
CA LEU A 126 -3.52 33.52 20.99
C LEU A 126 -3.13 34.95 20.60
N ALA A 127 -3.21 35.27 19.30
CA ALA A 127 -2.85 36.59 18.79
C ALA A 127 -3.77 37.71 19.33
N ASN A 128 -5.06 37.42 19.49
CA ASN A 128 -6.04 38.37 20.01
C ASN A 128 -5.77 38.74 21.48
N GLU A 129 -5.36 37.80 22.34
CA GLU A 129 -5.02 38.07 23.74
C GLU A 129 -3.85 39.06 23.89
N THR A 130 -2.83 38.96 23.03
CA THR A 130 -1.67 39.87 23.04
C THR A 130 -1.96 41.34 22.67
N THR A 131 -3.16 41.68 22.20
CA THR A 131 -3.46 43.02 21.65
C THR A 131 -3.66 44.11 22.72
N THR A 132 -3.59 43.78 24.02
CA THR A 132 -3.89 44.72 25.13
C THR A 132 -2.66 45.33 25.80
N THR A 133 -1.44 45.03 25.35
CA THR A 133 -0.19 45.61 25.90
C THR A 133 0.46 46.57 24.89
N PRO A 134 0.84 47.81 25.28
CA PRO A 134 1.31 48.81 24.32
C PRO A 134 2.71 48.50 23.76
N ARG A 135 2.92 48.90 22.51
CA ARG A 135 4.17 48.80 21.75
C ARG A 135 5.41 49.24 22.55
N ASN A 136 6.28 48.29 22.87
CA ASN A 136 7.75 48.41 22.84
C ASN A 136 8.41 47.08 23.23
N ILE A 137 8.19 46.05 22.41
CA ILE A 137 8.98 44.82 22.45
C ILE A 137 9.60 44.67 21.08
N SER A 138 10.92 44.82 21.01
CA SER A 138 11.72 44.35 19.87
C SER A 138 11.50 42.85 19.77
N VAL A 139 10.69 42.41 18.81
CA VAL A 139 10.34 41.00 18.61
C VAL A 139 11.65 40.23 18.41
N PRO A 140 12.09 39.40 19.37
CA PRO A 140 13.17 38.47 19.08
C PRO A 140 12.65 37.55 17.99
N THR A 141 13.49 37.20 17.02
CA THR A 141 13.15 36.17 16.03
C THR A 141 12.59 34.97 16.77
N LEU A 142 11.31 34.66 16.55
CA LEU A 142 10.66 33.43 17.02
C LEU A 142 11.26 32.26 16.24
N SER A 143 12.51 31.96 16.53
CA SER A 143 13.04 30.62 16.36
C SER A 143 12.19 29.78 17.32
N PRO A 144 11.33 28.86 16.83
CA PRO A 144 10.63 27.98 17.72
C PRO A 144 11.71 27.27 18.53
N THR A 145 11.64 27.40 19.86
CA THR A 145 12.37 26.48 20.72
C THR A 145 11.69 25.15 20.48
N ILE A 146 12.25 24.38 19.55
CA ILE A 146 11.98 22.96 19.44
C ILE A 146 12.59 22.39 20.72
N GLU A 147 11.81 22.37 21.79
CA GLU A 147 12.00 21.37 22.81
C GLU A 147 11.94 20.05 22.05
N TYR A 148 13.11 19.41 21.93
CA TYR A 148 13.19 18.03 21.53
C TYR A 148 12.55 17.25 22.68
N GLU A 149 11.23 17.12 22.62
CA GLU A 149 10.43 16.19 23.43
C GLU A 149 11.17 14.85 23.32
N ASP A 150 11.79 14.41 24.43
CA ASP A 150 12.72 13.28 24.41
C ASP A 150 11.90 12.08 23.87
N PRO A 151 12.34 11.38 22.81
CA PRO A 151 11.54 10.35 22.12
C PRO A 151 11.27 9.08 22.95
N ARG A 152 11.38 9.21 24.27
CA ARG A 152 11.02 8.29 25.34
C ARG A 152 9.71 8.66 26.04
N GLU A 153 9.16 9.86 25.84
CA GLU A 153 7.86 10.23 26.37
C GLU A 153 6.75 9.51 25.60
N TRP A 154 6.12 8.54 26.26
CA TRP A 154 5.08 7.69 25.68
C TRP A 154 3.76 8.47 25.64
N LEU A 155 3.27 8.78 24.43
CA LEU A 155 2.05 9.56 24.31
C LEU A 155 0.83 8.71 24.72
N PRO A 156 -0.23 9.32 25.29
CA PRO A 156 -1.49 8.62 25.53
C PRO A 156 -2.06 7.97 24.25
N PHE A 157 -1.77 8.56 23.09
CA PHE A 157 -2.10 8.03 21.78
C PHE A 157 -1.42 6.67 21.51
N ASP A 158 -0.12 6.54 21.79
CA ASP A 158 0.62 5.28 21.61
C ASP A 158 0.04 4.16 22.48
N THR A 159 -0.35 4.50 23.71
CA THR A 159 -1.01 3.58 24.64
C THR A 159 -2.35 3.08 24.07
N ILE A 160 -3.17 3.98 23.52
CA ILE A 160 -4.46 3.65 22.92
C ILE A 160 -4.26 2.79 21.66
N CYS A 161 -3.35 3.18 20.77
CA CYS A 161 -3.04 2.43 19.55
C CYS A 161 -2.52 1.02 19.86
N LEU A 162 -1.61 0.87 20.82
CA LEU A 162 -1.07 -0.43 21.23
C LEU A 162 -2.12 -1.30 21.93
N ALA A 163 -3.01 -0.71 22.74
CA ALA A 163 -4.12 -1.42 23.36
C ALA A 163 -5.13 -1.94 22.32
N VAL A 164 -5.49 -1.14 21.32
CA VAL A 164 -6.37 -1.55 20.21
C VAL A 164 -5.71 -2.64 19.37
N LEU A 165 -4.44 -2.47 19.00
CA LEU A 165 -3.69 -3.46 18.23
C LEU A 165 -3.59 -4.80 18.98
N GLY A 166 -3.23 -4.76 20.26
CA GLY A 166 -3.17 -5.93 21.14
C GLY A 166 -4.53 -6.61 21.28
N GLY A 167 -5.61 -5.84 21.45
CA GLY A 167 -6.98 -6.36 21.50
C GLY A 167 -7.37 -7.11 20.23
N LEU A 168 -7.08 -6.56 19.05
CA LEU A 168 -7.34 -7.21 17.76
C LEU A 168 -6.52 -8.50 17.58
N VAL A 169 -5.26 -8.52 18.01
CA VAL A 169 -4.41 -9.73 17.98
C VAL A 169 -4.96 -10.80 18.94
N VAL A 170 -5.36 -10.44 20.16
CA VAL A 170 -5.94 -11.39 21.11
C VAL A 170 -7.29 -11.94 20.61
N LEU A 171 -8.14 -11.10 20.03
CA LEU A 171 -9.43 -11.52 19.45
C LEU A 171 -9.23 -12.48 18.28
N THR A 172 -8.30 -12.18 17.35
CA THR A 172 -8.01 -13.08 16.21
C THR A 172 -7.41 -14.41 16.65
N ILE A 173 -6.49 -14.42 17.63
CA ILE A 173 -5.96 -15.66 18.22
C ILE A 173 -7.08 -16.46 18.91
N SER A 174 -7.94 -15.80 19.71
CA SER A 174 -9.07 -16.43 20.41
C SER A 174 -10.04 -17.11 19.43
N VAL A 175 -10.43 -16.43 18.35
CA VAL A 175 -11.27 -17.01 17.28
C VAL A 175 -10.57 -18.18 16.59
N CYS A 176 -9.29 -18.08 16.27
CA CYS A 176 -8.52 -19.17 15.66
C CYS A 176 -8.43 -20.41 16.58
N VAL A 177 -8.19 -20.23 17.87
CA VAL A 177 -8.18 -21.32 18.87
C VAL A 177 -9.57 -21.92 18.98
N TYR A 178 -10.63 -21.11 19.12
CA TYR A 178 -12.01 -21.58 19.21
C TYR A 178 -12.41 -22.42 17.98
N VAL A 179 -12.16 -21.93 16.77
CA VAL A 179 -12.46 -22.64 15.52
C VAL A 179 -11.65 -23.94 15.41
N THR A 180 -10.39 -23.94 15.84
CA THR A 180 -9.53 -25.14 15.84
C THR A 180 -10.04 -26.18 16.85
N CYS A 181 -10.36 -25.77 18.08
CA CYS A 181 -10.93 -26.63 19.11
C CYS A 181 -12.28 -27.22 18.68
N VAL A 182 -13.20 -26.41 18.15
CA VAL A 182 -14.49 -26.88 17.61
C VAL A 182 -14.27 -27.85 16.44
N SER A 183 -13.29 -27.60 15.58
CA SER A 183 -12.96 -28.48 14.45
C SER A 183 -12.37 -29.83 14.91
N CYS A 184 -11.49 -29.84 15.90
CA CYS A 184 -10.96 -31.06 16.52
C CYS A 184 -12.08 -31.86 17.22
N CYS A 185 -12.91 -31.20 18.02
CA CYS A 185 -14.07 -31.82 18.68
C CYS A 185 -15.09 -32.39 17.68
N ARG A 186 -15.27 -31.76 16.51
CA ARG A 186 -16.09 -32.30 15.42
C ARG A 186 -15.44 -33.51 14.72
N ARG A 187 -14.11 -33.53 14.55
CA ARG A 187 -13.38 -34.68 13.96
C ARG A 187 -13.44 -35.92 14.87
N LEU A 188 -13.37 -35.75 16.19
CA LEU A 188 -13.48 -36.84 17.17
C LEU A 188 -14.88 -37.48 17.25
N LYS A 189 -15.93 -36.80 16.76
CA LYS A 189 -17.32 -37.29 16.76
C LYS A 189 -17.71 -38.14 15.53
N LYS A 190 -16.76 -38.51 14.64
CA LYS A 190 -17.05 -39.52 13.60
C LYS A 190 -17.17 -40.91 14.25
N PRO A 191 -18.34 -41.57 14.24
CA PRO A 191 -18.46 -42.89 14.83
C PRO A 191 -17.65 -43.92 14.02
N LYS A 192 -16.74 -44.64 14.68
CA LYS A 192 -16.22 -45.90 14.13
C LYS A 192 -17.40 -46.86 13.95
N LYS A 193 -17.76 -47.19 12.70
CA LYS A 193 -18.53 -48.41 12.43
C LYS A 193 -17.69 -49.58 12.95
N ARG A 194 -18.11 -50.18 14.07
CA ARG A 194 -17.47 -51.39 14.61
C ARG A 194 -17.85 -52.55 13.69
N VAL A 195 -16.89 -53.04 12.91
CA VAL A 195 -16.90 -54.44 12.50
C VAL A 195 -16.68 -55.23 13.79
N LEU A 196 -17.71 -55.96 14.23
CA LEU A 196 -17.66 -56.78 15.44
C LEU A 196 -17.73 -58.25 15.01
N GLY A 197 -16.60 -58.94 15.11
CA GLY A 197 -16.55 -60.38 14.91
C GLY A 197 -17.00 -61.16 16.14
N LYS A 198 -17.67 -62.30 15.89
CA LYS A 198 -17.85 -63.46 16.77
C LYS A 198 -18.27 -64.62 15.84
N SER A 199 -17.92 -65.89 16.09
CA SER A 199 -17.30 -66.47 17.28
C SER A 199 -16.33 -67.57 16.90
N GLU A 200 -15.26 -67.69 17.68
CA GLU A 200 -14.50 -68.93 17.86
C GLU A 200 -15.36 -69.90 18.70
N TYR A 201 -15.50 -71.15 18.25
CA TYR A 201 -16.01 -72.28 19.05
C TYR A 201 -15.48 -73.58 18.44
N TYR A 202 -15.13 -74.55 19.29
CA TYR A 202 -14.21 -75.64 18.94
C TYR A 202 -14.78 -76.76 18.06
N GLU A 203 -13.87 -77.31 17.27
CA GLU A 203 -13.80 -78.68 16.77
C GLU A 203 -14.10 -79.75 17.85
N MET A 204 -15.10 -80.62 17.62
CA MET A 204 -15.04 -82.09 17.86
C MET A 204 -16.35 -82.82 17.53
N VAL A 205 -16.23 -84.08 17.10
CA VAL A 205 -17.24 -85.18 17.23
C VAL A 205 -18.57 -84.92 16.51
N GLU A 206 -18.71 -85.31 15.23
CA GLU A 206 -19.00 -86.67 14.71
C GLU A 206 -20.48 -86.82 14.31
N ASP A 207 -20.66 -87.70 13.33
CA ASP A 207 -21.91 -88.36 12.92
C ASP A 207 -23.04 -87.66 12.15
N ALA A 208 -23.43 -88.42 11.12
CA ALA A 208 -24.76 -88.54 10.54
C ALA A 208 -25.29 -87.44 9.61
N SER A 209 -25.09 -87.71 8.31
CA SER A 209 -26.08 -87.54 7.23
C SER A 209 -26.36 -86.08 6.77
N ASN A 210 -26.77 -85.81 5.52
CA ASN A 210 -27.16 -86.73 4.44
C ASN A 210 -26.94 -86.07 3.06
N SER A 211 -26.86 -86.90 2.01
CA SER A 211 -27.44 -86.72 0.65
C SER A 211 -27.56 -85.28 0.07
N GLU A 212 -26.81 -84.90 -0.98
CA GLU A 212 -27.10 -85.13 -2.43
C GLU A 212 -27.69 -83.91 -3.16
N SER A 213 -27.69 -83.97 -4.51
CA SER A 213 -28.13 -82.97 -5.51
C SER A 213 -27.27 -81.69 -5.60
N GLU A 214 -26.46 -81.41 -6.63
CA GLU A 214 -26.59 -81.48 -8.12
C GLU A 214 -27.13 -80.19 -8.78
N ASP A 215 -26.65 -79.94 -10.01
CA ASP A 215 -27.08 -78.95 -11.03
C ASP A 215 -26.83 -77.44 -10.75
N LYS A 216 -26.24 -76.61 -11.64
CA LYS A 216 -26.15 -76.69 -13.12
C LYS A 216 -25.18 -75.68 -13.80
N PHE A 217 -24.78 -75.97 -15.04
CA PHE A 217 -24.09 -75.13 -16.06
C PHE A 217 -25.06 -74.16 -16.84
N ASP A 218 -24.72 -73.25 -17.78
CA ASP A 218 -23.45 -73.00 -18.52
C ASP A 218 -23.22 -71.54 -19.05
N ILE A 219 -21.95 -71.11 -19.07
CA ILE A 219 -21.10 -70.41 -20.11
C ILE A 219 -21.67 -69.45 -21.23
N ARG A 220 -20.84 -68.40 -21.53
CA ARG A 220 -20.76 -67.49 -22.74
C ARG A 220 -21.88 -66.45 -22.95
N GLN A 221 -21.69 -65.30 -23.62
CA GLN A 221 -20.90 -64.91 -24.83
C GLN A 221 -20.03 -63.63 -24.61
N HIS A 222 -18.83 -63.42 -25.20
CA HIS A 222 -18.50 -62.97 -26.59
C HIS A 222 -19.20 -61.66 -27.03
N GLU A 223 -18.60 -60.66 -27.71
CA GLU A 223 -17.20 -60.32 -28.08
C GLU A 223 -17.14 -58.90 -28.72
N THR A 224 -15.94 -58.27 -28.81
CA THR A 224 -15.45 -57.25 -29.79
C THR A 224 -16.29 -56.09 -30.38
N THR A 225 -15.61 -54.93 -30.49
CA THR A 225 -15.79 -53.80 -31.47
C THR A 225 -17.11 -53.00 -31.40
N MET A 226 -17.13 -51.68 -31.62
CA MET A 226 -16.17 -50.78 -32.30
C MET A 226 -16.12 -49.41 -31.60
#